data_AF-A0A518AJC9-F1
#
_entry.id   AF-A0A518AJC9-F1
#
_cell.length_a   1.000
_cell.length_b   1.000
_cell.length_c   1.000
_cell.angle_alpha   90.00
_cell.angle_beta   90.00
_cell.angle_gamma   90.00
#
_symmetry.space_group_name_H-M   'P 1'
#
loop_
_entity.id
_entity.type
_entity.pdbx_description
1 polymer ?
#
loop_
_entity_poly.entity_id
_entity_poly.type
_entity_poly.pdbx_seq_one_letter_code
_entity_poly.pdbx_strand_id
1 'polypeptide(L)'
;MQWIDHLQIGPFATDYHQRLVETEFMASLDEFLNRELVPQMDETDVDAEGTLVATFNDERFCGPTSLVRNFFTFQVSLFGAAGESDLESDLEYHPQQRTFTPRRGHYFYLWTPARKRNAQEEKERIDRMVQDFKRTHRTNFRCPLCTGKVSGVDNPGQLDVRCTENRCFVYSYHKDEKGRILHGRFMVKHPAAH
;
A
#
# COMPACT_ATOMS: atom_id res chain seq x y z
N MET A 1 -22.83 -4.49 8.43
CA MET A 1 -22.50 -3.10 8.09
C MET A 1 -22.52 -2.99 6.58
N GLN A 2 -23.22 -2.02 6.00
CA GLN A 2 -23.14 -1.73 4.56
C GLN A 2 -22.06 -0.67 4.39
N TRP A 3 -20.95 -1.01 3.73
CA TRP A 3 -19.79 -0.13 3.62
C TRP A 3 -20.09 1.13 2.82
N ILE A 4 -20.97 1.00 1.82
CA ILE A 4 -21.36 2.11 0.94
C ILE A 4 -21.91 3.31 1.72
N ASP A 5 -22.59 3.09 2.85
CA ASP A 5 -23.14 4.16 3.69
C ASP A 5 -22.06 5.01 4.37
N HIS A 6 -20.84 4.49 4.45
CA HIS A 6 -19.66 5.15 5.03
C HIS A 6 -18.74 5.78 3.97
N LEU A 7 -19.12 5.70 2.69
CA LEU A 7 -18.30 6.16 1.57
C LEU A 7 -18.92 7.38 0.89
N GLN A 8 -18.10 8.41 0.72
CA GLN A 8 -18.35 9.44 -0.27
C GLN A 8 -17.93 8.94 -1.65
N ILE A 9 -18.91 8.65 -2.51
CA ILE A 9 -18.65 8.15 -3.87
C ILE A 9 -18.75 9.31 -4.86
N GLY A 10 -17.63 9.61 -5.51
CA GLY A 10 -17.44 10.80 -6.33
C GLY A 10 -16.84 11.99 -5.55
N PRO A 11 -16.81 13.19 -6.16
CA PRO A 11 -17.55 13.59 -7.36
C PRO A 11 -17.03 13.01 -8.67
N PHE A 12 -17.93 12.76 -9.61
CA PHE A 12 -17.62 12.32 -10.96
C PHE A 12 -17.84 13.46 -11.97
N ALA A 13 -16.78 13.82 -12.69
CA ALA A 13 -16.81 14.92 -13.65
C ALA A 13 -17.31 14.51 -15.04
N THR A 14 -17.41 13.20 -15.31
CA THR A 14 -17.78 12.68 -16.63
C THR A 14 -19.10 11.94 -16.62
N ASP A 15 -19.83 12.02 -17.74
CA ASP A 15 -21.11 11.33 -17.92
C ASP A 15 -20.94 9.81 -17.78
N TYR A 16 -19.79 9.29 -18.20
CA TYR A 16 -19.46 7.88 -18.13
C TYR A 16 -19.49 7.37 -16.67
N HIS A 17 -18.74 7.99 -15.78
CA HIS A 17 -18.67 7.54 -14.38
C HIS A 17 -19.98 7.79 -13.65
N GLN A 18 -20.67 8.91 -13.92
CA GLN A 18 -21.98 9.19 -13.33
C GLN A 18 -23.02 8.11 -13.66
N ARG A 19 -22.98 7.54 -14.88
CA ARG A 19 -23.85 6.42 -15.29
C ARG A 19 -23.34 5.05 -14.87
N LEU A 20 -22.04 4.90 -14.64
CA LEU A 20 -21.46 3.62 -14.24
C LEU A 20 -21.79 3.30 -12.78
N VAL A 21 -21.85 4.32 -11.92
CA VAL A 21 -22.11 4.18 -10.48
C VAL A 21 -23.61 4.05 -10.20
N GLU A 22 -24.16 2.92 -10.63
CA GLU A 22 -25.54 2.49 -10.36
C GLU A 22 -25.61 1.44 -9.24
N THR A 23 -26.81 0.94 -8.94
CA THR A 23 -27.05 -0.06 -7.89
C THR A 23 -26.14 -1.30 -8.00
N GLU A 24 -25.90 -1.81 -9.21
CA GLU A 24 -25.04 -3.00 -9.41
C GLU A 24 -23.56 -2.71 -9.09
N PHE A 25 -23.08 -1.50 -9.40
CA PHE A 25 -21.73 -1.05 -9.05
C PHE A 25 -21.58 -0.95 -7.53
N MET A 26 -22.56 -0.34 -6.85
CA MET A 26 -22.53 -0.22 -5.38
C MET A 26 -22.58 -1.60 -4.70
N ALA A 27 -23.43 -2.51 -5.18
CA ALA A 27 -23.54 -3.86 -4.64
C ALA A 27 -22.23 -4.66 -4.80
N SER A 28 -21.61 -4.57 -5.98
CA SER A 28 -20.34 -5.25 -6.24
C SER A 28 -19.16 -4.65 -5.46
N LEU A 29 -19.18 -3.35 -5.19
CA LEU A 29 -18.22 -2.71 -4.29
C LEU A 29 -18.41 -3.16 -2.85
N ASP A 30 -19.65 -3.19 -2.35
CA ASP A 30 -19.94 -3.65 -0.98
C ASP A 30 -19.51 -5.11 -0.77
N GLU A 31 -19.80 -5.98 -1.75
CA GLU A 31 -19.35 -7.37 -1.72
C GLU A 31 -17.82 -7.48 -1.70
N PHE A 32 -17.14 -6.70 -2.54
CA PHE A 32 -15.69 -6.65 -2.56
C PHE A 32 -15.11 -6.21 -1.21
N LEU A 33 -15.63 -5.15 -0.60
CA LEU A 33 -15.16 -4.65 0.70
C LEU A 33 -15.43 -5.67 1.81
N ASN A 34 -16.59 -6.33 1.81
CA ASN A 34 -16.87 -7.40 2.76
C ASN A 34 -15.92 -8.60 2.59
N ARG A 35 -15.50 -8.91 1.37
CA ARG A 35 -14.57 -10.00 1.10
C ARG A 35 -13.12 -9.65 1.42
N GLU A 36 -12.68 -8.44 1.11
CA GLU A 36 -11.25 -8.07 1.13
C GLU A 36 -10.86 -7.17 2.31
N LEU A 37 -11.74 -6.27 2.76
CA LEU A 37 -11.46 -5.32 3.85
C LEU A 37 -11.78 -5.93 5.22
N VAL A 38 -12.98 -6.50 5.38
CA VAL A 38 -13.45 -7.03 6.67
C VAL A 38 -12.49 -8.05 7.30
N PRO A 39 -11.93 -9.03 6.55
CA PRO A 39 -10.99 -9.98 7.14
C PRO A 39 -9.68 -9.36 7.65
N GLN A 40 -9.38 -8.11 7.28
CA GLN A 40 -8.18 -7.40 7.69
C GLN A 40 -8.37 -6.54 8.94
N MET A 41 -9.61 -6.33 9.38
CA MET A 41 -9.93 -5.47 10.53
C MET A 41 -9.58 -6.16 11.84
N ASP A 42 -9.03 -5.39 12.78
CA ASP A 42 -8.73 -5.88 14.14
C ASP A 42 -9.96 -5.81 15.06
N GLU A 43 -10.95 -4.97 14.71
CA GLU A 43 -12.17 -4.69 15.49
C GLU A 43 -13.39 -4.71 14.57
N THR A 44 -14.54 -5.19 15.06
CA THR A 44 -15.79 -5.24 14.29
C THR A 44 -16.65 -3.98 14.45
N ASP A 45 -16.59 -3.35 15.62
CA ASP A 45 -17.34 -2.13 15.95
C ASP A 45 -16.41 -0.92 15.77
N VAL A 46 -16.36 -0.40 14.55
CA VAL A 46 -15.57 0.78 14.18
C VAL A 46 -16.47 1.81 13.52
N ASP A 47 -16.15 3.09 13.71
CA ASP A 47 -16.65 4.12 12.80
C ASP A 47 -15.79 4.14 11.54
N ALA A 48 -16.38 4.55 10.42
CA ALA A 48 -15.70 4.50 9.13
C ALA A 48 -16.04 5.72 8.29
N GLU A 49 -15.01 6.28 7.67
CA GLU A 49 -15.13 7.32 6.66
C GLU A 49 -14.24 6.95 5.47
N GLY A 50 -14.78 7.01 4.26
CA GLY A 50 -13.99 6.72 3.08
C GLY A 50 -14.48 7.46 1.85
N THR A 51 -13.69 7.34 0.79
CA THR A 51 -13.97 7.93 -0.51
C THR A 51 -13.69 6.92 -1.61
N LEU A 52 -14.47 7.03 -2.68
CA LEU A 52 -14.20 6.33 -3.93
C LEU A 52 -14.36 7.33 -5.08
N VAL A 53 -13.26 7.64 -5.75
CA VAL A 53 -13.24 8.60 -6.86
C VAL A 53 -12.67 7.97 -8.12
N ALA A 54 -13.09 8.43 -9.29
CA ALA A 54 -12.49 7.98 -10.55
C ALA A 54 -11.05 8.47 -10.63
N THR A 55 -10.08 7.56 -10.82
CA THR A 55 -8.66 7.93 -10.93
C THR A 55 -8.40 8.78 -12.18
N PHE A 56 -9.15 8.52 -13.25
CA PHE A 56 -9.05 9.22 -14.54
C PHE A 56 -10.36 9.96 -14.87
N ASN A 57 -10.66 10.99 -14.10
CA ASN A 57 -11.93 11.73 -14.12
C ASN A 57 -12.03 12.82 -15.21
N ASP A 58 -11.58 12.53 -16.44
CA ASP A 58 -11.62 13.45 -17.59
C ASP A 58 -12.19 12.71 -18.81
N GLU A 59 -13.02 13.37 -19.60
CA GLU A 59 -13.70 12.81 -20.79
C GLU A 59 -12.73 12.18 -21.78
N ARG A 60 -11.50 12.72 -21.91
CA ARG A 60 -10.47 12.15 -22.79
C ARG A 60 -10.10 10.71 -22.42
N PHE A 61 -10.34 10.31 -21.18
CA PHE A 61 -10.06 8.96 -20.68
C PHE A 61 -11.30 8.06 -20.69
N CYS A 62 -12.47 8.53 -21.09
CA CYS A 62 -13.73 7.76 -20.99
C CYS A 62 -14.15 7.06 -22.30
N GLY A 63 -13.35 7.18 -23.35
CA GLY A 63 -13.64 6.58 -24.66
C GLY A 63 -13.82 5.05 -24.63
N PRO A 64 -14.50 4.47 -25.63
CA PRO A 64 -14.83 3.04 -25.67
C PRO A 64 -13.62 2.09 -25.65
N THR A 65 -12.46 2.56 -26.11
CA THR A 65 -11.20 1.82 -26.14
C THR A 65 -10.26 2.17 -24.98
N SER A 66 -10.71 3.00 -24.03
CA SER A 66 -9.88 3.37 -22.88
C SER A 66 -9.65 2.19 -21.97
N LEU A 67 -8.37 1.95 -21.67
CA LEU A 67 -7.91 0.92 -20.74
C LEU A 67 -7.91 1.38 -19.28
N VAL A 68 -8.27 2.65 -19.02
CA VAL A 68 -8.11 3.27 -17.68
C VAL A 68 -9.40 3.85 -17.11
N ARG A 69 -10.49 3.85 -17.89
CA ARG A 69 -11.78 4.45 -17.49
C ARG A 69 -12.49 3.77 -16.31
N ASN A 70 -12.07 2.57 -15.93
CA ASN A 70 -12.67 1.82 -14.82
C ASN A 70 -11.76 1.75 -13.60
N PHE A 71 -10.78 2.65 -13.52
CA PHE A 71 -9.91 2.75 -12.36
C PHE A 71 -10.45 3.79 -11.38
N PHE A 72 -10.52 3.37 -10.12
CA PHE A 72 -11.00 4.16 -9.01
C PHE A 72 -9.96 4.19 -7.91
N THR A 73 -9.75 5.36 -7.30
CA THR A 73 -8.93 5.48 -6.11
C THR A 73 -9.86 5.38 -4.90
N PHE A 74 -9.58 4.37 -4.07
CA PHE A 74 -10.31 4.07 -2.85
C PHE A 74 -9.46 4.44 -1.64
N GLN A 75 -10.05 5.19 -0.72
CA GLN A 75 -9.44 5.53 0.56
C GLN A 75 -10.45 5.29 1.67
N VAL A 76 -10.05 4.66 2.76
CA VAL A 76 -10.91 4.49 3.95
C VAL A 76 -10.08 4.62 5.21
N SER A 77 -10.67 5.28 6.20
CA SER A 77 -10.18 5.38 7.57
C SER A 77 -11.20 4.75 8.51
N LEU A 78 -10.74 3.88 9.40
CA LEU A 78 -11.54 3.19 10.41
C LEU A 78 -11.09 3.68 11.79
N PHE A 79 -12.04 4.09 12.60
CA PHE A 79 -11.81 4.65 13.93
C PHE A 79 -12.34 3.68 14.98
N GLY A 80 -11.42 2.94 15.61
CA GLY A 80 -11.71 1.97 16.67
C GLY A 80 -11.08 2.33 18.00
N ALA A 81 -11.24 1.47 19.01
CA ALA A 81 -10.68 1.68 20.34
C ALA A 81 -9.15 1.57 20.35
N ALA A 82 -8.56 0.74 19.48
CA ALA A 82 -7.11 0.60 19.35
C ALA A 82 -6.45 1.77 18.58
N GLY A 83 -7.25 2.63 17.95
CA GLY A 83 -6.81 3.77 17.16
C GLY A 83 -7.28 3.71 15.70
N GLU A 84 -6.61 4.48 14.86
CA GLU A 84 -6.97 4.66 13.45
C GLU A 84 -6.30 3.61 12.55
N SER A 85 -7.12 2.94 11.74
CA SER A 85 -6.66 2.12 10.62
C SER A 85 -6.94 2.83 9.31
N ASP A 86 -6.01 2.80 8.36
CA ASP A 86 -6.21 3.43 7.04
C ASP A 86 -5.85 2.48 5.90
N LEU A 87 -6.52 2.64 4.77
CA LEU A 87 -6.23 1.93 3.53
C LEU A 87 -6.37 2.91 2.36
N GLU A 88 -5.36 2.92 1.50
CA GLU A 88 -5.39 3.58 0.20
C GLU A 88 -5.02 2.58 -0.89
N SER A 89 -5.87 2.43 -1.92
CA SER A 89 -5.61 1.54 -3.04
C SER A 89 -6.32 2.01 -4.31
N ASP A 90 -5.69 1.75 -5.46
CA ASP A 90 -6.38 1.81 -6.75
C ASP A 90 -7.14 0.50 -6.97
N LEU A 91 -8.39 0.60 -7.40
CA LEU A 91 -9.28 -0.49 -7.73
C LEU A 91 -9.63 -0.45 -9.23
N GLU A 92 -9.83 -1.61 -9.81
CA GLU A 92 -10.38 -1.79 -11.16
C GLU A 92 -11.76 -2.42 -11.06
N TYR A 93 -12.75 -1.75 -11.64
CA TYR A 93 -14.08 -2.33 -11.83
C TYR A 93 -14.15 -3.09 -13.17
N HIS A 94 -14.68 -4.30 -13.15
CA HIS A 94 -14.89 -5.14 -14.34
C HIS A 94 -16.38 -5.22 -14.67
N PRO A 95 -16.94 -4.35 -15.54
CA PRO A 95 -18.39 -4.25 -15.73
C PRO A 95 -19.05 -5.55 -16.22
N GLN A 96 -18.36 -6.32 -17.05
CA GLN A 96 -18.88 -7.60 -17.57
C GLN A 96 -19.00 -8.67 -16.48
N GLN A 97 -18.10 -8.62 -15.49
CA GLN A 97 -18.05 -9.58 -14.39
C GLN A 97 -18.71 -9.06 -13.11
N ARG A 98 -19.04 -7.76 -13.08
CA ARG A 98 -19.62 -7.06 -11.93
C ARG A 98 -18.80 -7.26 -10.66
N THR A 99 -17.48 -7.10 -10.78
CA THR A 99 -16.56 -7.29 -9.67
C THR A 99 -15.49 -6.21 -9.62
N PHE A 100 -14.91 -6.02 -8.45
CA PHE A 100 -13.72 -5.20 -8.24
C PHE A 100 -12.51 -6.08 -8.01
N THR A 101 -11.36 -5.58 -8.45
CA THR A 101 -10.05 -6.14 -8.10
C THR A 101 -9.09 -5.00 -7.77
N PRO A 102 -8.11 -5.21 -6.88
CA PRO A 102 -7.02 -4.26 -6.74
C PRO A 102 -6.29 -4.10 -8.08
N ARG A 103 -5.92 -2.87 -8.43
CA ARG A 103 -5.17 -2.59 -9.64
C ARG A 103 -3.84 -3.35 -9.61
N ARG A 104 -3.45 -3.94 -10.74
CA ARG A 104 -2.20 -4.71 -10.83
C ARG A 104 -0.99 -3.90 -10.33
N GLY A 105 -0.30 -4.44 -9.32
CA GLY A 105 0.87 -3.80 -8.70
C GLY A 105 0.55 -2.91 -7.51
N HIS A 106 -0.73 -2.69 -7.20
CA HIS A 106 -1.21 -2.05 -5.98
C HIS A 106 -1.68 -3.13 -5.01
N TYR A 107 -1.52 -2.87 -3.70
CA TYR A 107 -1.93 -3.80 -2.65
C TYR A 107 -3.18 -3.26 -1.97
N PHE A 108 -4.17 -4.13 -1.78
CA PHE A 108 -5.34 -3.81 -0.97
C PHE A 108 -5.06 -4.22 0.48
N TYR A 109 -4.41 -3.32 1.23
CA TYR A 109 -3.86 -3.64 2.55
C TYR A 109 -4.24 -2.58 3.58
N LEU A 110 -4.96 -2.99 4.61
CA LEU A 110 -5.37 -2.12 5.72
C LEU A 110 -4.21 -1.95 6.72
N TRP A 111 -3.77 -0.71 6.95
CA TRP A 111 -2.78 -0.37 7.96
C TRP A 111 -3.43 -0.18 9.31
N THR A 112 -3.63 -1.28 10.03
CA THR A 112 -4.11 -1.22 11.42
C THR A 112 -3.04 -0.66 12.37
N PRO A 113 -3.41 -0.13 13.55
CA PRO A 113 -2.45 0.32 14.55
C PRO A 113 -1.39 -0.72 14.89
N ALA A 114 -1.77 -2.01 14.98
CA ALA A 114 -0.83 -3.09 15.22
C ALA A 114 0.17 -3.26 14.06
N ARG A 115 -0.32 -3.25 12.81
CA ARG A 115 0.52 -3.35 11.61
C ARG A 115 1.47 -2.16 11.46
N LYS A 116 1.00 -0.94 11.75
CA LYS A 116 1.82 0.28 11.77
C LYS A 116 2.94 0.18 12.80
N ARG A 117 2.64 -0.25 14.03
CA ARG A 117 3.65 -0.47 15.08
C ARG A 117 4.68 -1.53 14.67
N ASN A 118 4.23 -2.67 14.17
CA ASN A 118 5.11 -3.73 13.70
C ASN A 118 6.03 -3.23 12.59
N ALA A 119 5.51 -2.53 11.57
CA ALA A 119 6.31 -1.98 10.49
C ALA A 119 7.36 -0.96 10.99
N GLN A 120 7.01 -0.15 11.99
CA GLN A 120 7.94 0.77 12.62
C GLN A 120 9.05 0.04 13.40
N GLU A 121 8.71 -0.98 14.19
CA GLU A 121 9.69 -1.80 14.91
C GLU A 121 10.62 -2.56 13.94
N GLU A 122 10.08 -3.09 12.85
CA GLU A 122 10.85 -3.74 11.78
C GLU A 122 11.84 -2.78 11.14
N LYS A 123 11.39 -1.56 10.80
CA LYS A 123 12.23 -0.49 10.28
C LYS A 123 13.35 -0.14 11.25
N GLU A 124 13.05 0.06 12.54
CA GLU A 124 14.05 0.37 13.57
C GLU A 124 15.09 -0.75 13.75
N ARG A 125 14.68 -2.01 13.62
CA ARG A 125 15.61 -3.14 13.63
C ARG A 125 16.53 -3.14 12.41
N ILE A 126 15.99 -2.84 11.22
CA ILE A 126 16.79 -2.71 10.00
C ILE A 126 17.76 -1.53 10.10
N ASP A 127 17.28 -0.37 10.55
CA ASP A 127 18.11 0.83 10.69
C ASP A 127 19.26 0.59 11.67
N ARG A 128 19.01 -0.05 12.83
CA ARG A 128 20.07 -0.45 13.76
C ARG A 128 21.11 -1.36 13.11
N MET A 129 20.67 -2.38 12.38
CA MET A 129 21.57 -3.28 11.65
C MET A 129 22.39 -2.52 10.59
N VAL A 130 21.79 -1.58 9.86
CA VAL A 130 22.51 -0.75 8.86
C VAL A 130 23.53 0.15 9.55
N GLN A 131 23.23 0.76 10.69
CA GLN A 131 24.21 1.55 11.45
C GLN A 131 25.37 0.68 11.98
N ASP A 132 25.08 -0.53 12.46
CA ASP A 132 26.11 -1.48 12.88
C ASP A 132 26.99 -1.93 11.72
N PHE A 133 26.40 -2.13 10.54
CA PHE A 133 27.13 -2.39 9.31
C PHE A 133 28.09 -1.26 8.97
N LYS A 134 27.60 -0.01 8.96
CA LYS A 134 28.43 1.18 8.69
C LYS A 134 29.58 1.35 9.69
N ARG A 135 29.35 1.00 10.96
CA ARG A 135 30.36 1.14 12.03
C ARG A 135 31.44 0.06 11.96
N THR A 136 31.06 -1.17 11.64
CA THR A 136 31.95 -2.33 11.80
C THR A 136 32.51 -2.86 10.48
N HIS A 137 31.91 -2.48 9.34
CA HIS A 137 32.18 -3.03 8.01
C HIS A 137 32.15 -4.57 7.95
N ARG A 138 31.44 -5.22 8.89
CA ARG A 138 31.26 -6.68 8.90
C ARG A 138 30.28 -7.08 7.80
N THR A 139 30.51 -8.22 7.17
CA THR A 139 29.67 -8.72 6.06
C THR A 139 28.70 -9.83 6.48
N ASN A 140 28.81 -10.34 7.71
CA ASN A 140 28.04 -11.50 8.20
C ASN A 140 26.74 -11.11 8.93
N PHE A 141 26.08 -10.02 8.54
CA PHE A 141 24.80 -9.65 9.14
C PHE A 141 23.69 -10.60 8.71
N ARG A 142 22.76 -10.85 9.62
CA ARG A 142 21.52 -11.58 9.36
C ARG A 142 20.36 -10.61 9.30
N CYS A 143 19.43 -10.87 8.39
CA CYS A 143 18.25 -10.04 8.24
C CYS A 143 17.45 -10.07 9.54
N PRO A 144 17.10 -8.93 10.15
CA PRO A 144 16.38 -8.90 11.41
C PRO A 144 14.93 -9.40 11.29
N LEU A 145 14.42 -9.57 10.07
CA LEU A 145 13.06 -10.00 9.79
C LEU A 145 12.98 -11.51 9.50
N CYS A 146 13.86 -12.04 8.66
CA CYS A 146 13.81 -13.44 8.26
C CYS A 146 15.02 -14.28 8.68
N THR A 147 16.00 -13.69 9.38
CA THR A 147 17.30 -14.32 9.73
C THR A 147 18.16 -14.76 8.53
N GLY A 148 17.72 -14.48 7.31
CA GLY A 148 18.42 -14.77 6.06
C GLY A 148 19.69 -13.95 5.87
N LYS A 149 20.43 -14.24 4.79
CA LYS A 149 21.67 -13.53 4.47
C LYS A 149 21.40 -12.08 4.08
N VAL A 150 22.27 -11.18 4.52
CA VAL A 150 22.29 -9.77 4.14
C VAL A 150 23.57 -9.49 3.36
N SER A 151 23.43 -8.77 2.25
CA SER A 151 24.55 -8.19 1.53
C SER A 151 24.63 -6.70 1.87
N GLY A 152 25.85 -6.22 2.10
CA GLY A 152 26.12 -4.82 2.39
C GLY A 152 27.32 -4.34 1.58
N VAL A 153 27.16 -3.22 0.89
CA VAL A 153 28.22 -2.49 0.18
C VAL A 153 28.22 -1.08 0.75
N ASP A 154 29.36 -0.67 1.31
CA ASP A 154 29.61 0.72 1.68
C ASP A 154 30.85 1.18 0.90
N ASN A 155 30.66 2.08 -0.05
CA ASN A 155 31.75 2.71 -0.80
C ASN A 155 31.53 4.25 -0.81
N PRO A 156 32.51 5.04 -1.28
CA PRO A 156 32.44 6.51 -1.20
C PRO A 156 31.20 7.13 -1.87
N GLY A 157 30.64 6.48 -2.90
CA GLY A 157 29.47 7.00 -3.63
C GLY A 157 28.13 6.39 -3.24
N GLN A 158 28.12 5.29 -2.47
CA GLN A 158 26.91 4.51 -2.24
C GLN A 158 26.94 3.69 -0.95
N LEU A 159 25.79 3.61 -0.29
CA LEU A 159 25.47 2.63 0.73
C LEU A 159 24.32 1.75 0.24
N ASP A 160 24.58 0.45 0.10
CA ASP A 160 23.58 -0.54 -0.27
C ASP A 160 23.57 -1.69 0.74
N VAL A 161 22.46 -1.88 1.43
CA VAL A 161 22.26 -2.99 2.36
C VAL A 161 20.94 -3.67 2.05
N ARG A 162 20.94 -4.98 1.79
CA ARG A 162 19.74 -5.70 1.39
C ARG A 162 19.70 -7.13 1.90
N CYS A 163 18.49 -7.63 2.20
CA CYS A 163 18.27 -9.05 2.44
C CYS A 163 18.30 -9.80 1.10
N THR A 164 19.22 -10.74 0.93
CA THR A 164 19.38 -11.50 -0.33
C THR A 164 18.54 -12.76 -0.37
N GLU A 165 18.13 -13.29 0.79
CA GLU A 165 17.37 -14.54 0.90
C GLU A 165 15.89 -14.34 0.52
N ASN A 166 15.16 -13.58 1.34
CA ASN A 166 13.71 -13.40 1.21
C ASN A 166 13.32 -12.01 0.71
N ARG A 167 14.32 -11.17 0.36
CA ARG A 167 14.13 -9.80 -0.13
C ARG A 167 13.24 -8.95 0.79
N CYS A 168 13.36 -9.15 2.10
CA CYS A 168 12.54 -8.45 3.10
C CYS A 168 12.73 -6.94 3.07
N PHE A 169 13.93 -6.46 2.73
CA PHE A 169 14.20 -5.04 2.58
C PHE A 169 15.34 -4.76 1.59
N VAL A 170 15.37 -3.54 1.07
CA VAL A 170 16.46 -2.95 0.29
C VAL A 170 16.68 -1.53 0.80
N TYR A 171 17.89 -1.25 1.27
CA TYR A 171 18.36 0.06 1.70
C TYR A 171 19.43 0.51 0.72
N SER A 172 19.15 1.45 -0.18
CA SER A 172 20.10 1.84 -1.24
C SER A 172 20.12 3.35 -1.41
N TYR A 173 21.22 3.98 -1.02
CA TYR A 173 21.38 5.42 -0.96
C TYR A 173 22.71 5.88 -1.56
N HIS A 174 22.67 6.99 -2.28
CA HIS A 174 23.85 7.69 -2.75
C HIS A 174 24.46 8.56 -1.66
N LYS A 175 25.78 8.67 -1.67
CA LYS A 175 26.54 9.54 -0.76
C LYS A 175 27.12 10.74 -1.51
N ASP A 176 27.28 11.86 -0.82
CA ASP A 176 28.07 12.99 -1.31
C ASP A 176 29.58 12.74 -1.16
N GLU A 177 30.40 13.66 -1.66
CA GLU A 177 31.87 13.63 -1.53
C GLU A 177 32.35 13.62 -0.06
N LYS A 178 31.49 14.00 0.88
CA LYS A 178 31.75 13.99 2.33
C LYS A 178 31.19 12.74 3.03
N GLY A 179 30.69 11.76 2.26
CA GLY A 179 30.14 10.51 2.76
C GLY A 179 28.73 10.62 3.38
N ARG A 180 28.04 11.75 3.24
CA ARG A 180 26.68 11.97 3.76
C ARG A 180 25.65 11.39 2.81
N ILE A 181 24.60 10.78 3.35
CA ILE A 181 23.49 10.24 2.57
C ILE A 181 22.73 11.40 1.90
N LEU A 182 22.59 11.34 0.57
CA LEU A 182 21.87 12.33 -0.23
C LEU A 182 20.44 11.89 -0.53
N HIS A 183 20.29 10.99 -1.50
CA HIS A 183 19.01 10.48 -1.98
C HIS A 183 19.12 8.98 -2.20
N GLY A 184 17.99 8.29 -2.13
CA GLY A 184 17.96 6.84 -2.23
C GLY A 184 16.58 6.30 -1.97
N ARG A 185 16.52 4.99 -1.77
CA ARG A 185 15.30 4.27 -1.47
C ARG A 185 15.51 3.34 -0.31
N PHE A 186 14.53 3.32 0.57
CA PHE A 186 14.30 2.25 1.51
C PHE A 186 13.00 1.56 1.13
N MET A 187 13.08 0.27 0.84
CA MET A 187 11.91 -0.56 0.54
C MET A 187 11.86 -1.69 1.56
N VAL A 188 10.71 -1.87 2.18
CA VAL A 188 10.38 -3.09 2.93
C VAL A 188 9.38 -3.86 2.08
N LYS A 189 9.52 -5.18 2.05
CA LYS A 189 8.52 -6.04 1.40
C LYS A 189 7.20 -5.83 2.14
N HIS A 190 6.20 -5.26 1.46
CA HIS A 190 4.86 -5.18 2.03
C HIS A 190 4.39 -6.59 2.44
N PRO A 191 3.65 -6.71 3.55
CA PRO A 191 2.93 -7.94 3.85
C PRO A 191 2.11 -8.30 2.62
N ALA A 192 2.22 -9.53 2.14
CA ALA A 192 1.35 -9.98 1.07
C ALA A 192 -0.08 -9.88 1.60
N ALA A 193 -0.95 -9.14 0.90
CA ALA A 193 -2.38 -9.36 1.04
C ALA A 193 -2.60 -10.83 0.68
N HIS A 194 -3.05 -11.60 1.67
CA HIS A 194 -3.25 -13.04 1.56
C HIS A 194 -4.47 -13.36 0.72
#